data_AF-K8ZMV6-F1
#
_entry.id   AF-K8ZMV6-F1
#
_cell.length_a   1.000
_cell.length_b   1.000
_cell.length_c   1.000
_cell.angle_alpha   90.00
_cell.angle_beta   90.00
_cell.angle_gamma   90.00
#
_symmetry.space_group_name_H-M   'P 1'
#
loop_
_entity.id
_entity.type
_entity.pdbx_description
1 polymer ?
#
loop_
_entity_poly.entity_id
_entity_poly.type
_entity_poly.pdbx_seq_one_letter_code
_entity_poly.pdbx_strand_id
1 'polypeptide(L)'
;MSNKKDEVVTLLHAAYEEVKDTDNDFAKMLLEAYQKIQKGENYKIICAKIALPCNHYVLAHLKNIPKNVGKLNTLVQEIRKQYLMMEDIALGPFWG
;
A
#
# COMPACT_ATOMS: atom_id res chain seq x y z
N MET A 1 2.31 11.88 17.62
CA MET A 1 1.38 11.81 16.46
C MET A 1 2.14 11.20 15.30
N SER A 2 2.01 9.90 15.04
CA SER A 2 2.67 9.28 13.87
C SER A 2 2.00 9.78 12.60
N ASN A 3 2.78 10.42 11.74
CA ASN A 3 2.30 10.92 10.46
C ASN A 3 2.23 9.72 9.50
N LYS A 4 1.07 9.03 9.45
CA LYS A 4 0.89 7.80 8.67
C LYS A 4 1.33 7.93 7.20
N LYS A 5 1.26 9.15 6.63
CA LYS A 5 1.81 9.46 5.31
C LYS A 5 3.32 9.22 5.22
N ASP A 6 4.10 9.77 6.15
CA ASP A 6 5.56 9.62 6.18
C ASP A 6 5.98 8.16 6.39
N GLU A 7 5.21 7.42 7.18
CA GLU A 7 5.40 5.98 7.39
C GLU A 7 5.18 5.18 6.10
N VAL A 8 4.09 5.45 5.37
CA VAL A 8 3.82 4.83 4.06
C VAL A 8 4.93 5.13 3.06
N VAL A 9 5.35 6.40 2.98
CA VAL A 9 6.40 6.84 2.05
C VAL A 9 7.73 6.14 2.36
N THR A 10 8.09 6.05 3.64
CA THR A 10 9.31 5.37 4.08
C THR A 10 9.26 3.88 3.77
N LEU A 11 8.13 3.22 4.06
CA LEU A 11 7.95 1.79 3.80
C LEU A 11 7.89 1.47 2.31
N LEU A 12 7.32 2.34 1.48
CA LEU A 12 7.32 2.17 0.02
C LEU A 12 8.73 2.13 -0.54
N HIS A 13 9.57 3.09 -0.14
CA HIS A 13 10.97 3.12 -0.57
C HIS A 13 11.77 1.93 -0.03
N ALA A 14 11.55 1.57 1.24
CA ALA A 14 12.23 0.42 1.85
C ALA A 14 11.81 -0.93 1.24
N ALA A 15 10.54 -1.08 0.86
CA ALA A 15 10.04 -2.26 0.17
C ALA A 15 10.55 -2.33 -1.28
N TYR A 16 10.63 -1.18 -1.96
CA TYR A 16 11.27 -1.08 -3.28
C TYR A 16 12.72 -1.55 -3.24
N GLU A 17 13.51 -1.05 -2.30
CA GLU A 17 14.92 -1.44 -2.15
C GLU A 17 15.12 -2.93 -1.85
N GLU A 18 14.17 -3.57 -1.15
CA GLU A 18 14.21 -5.02 -0.87
C GLU A 18 13.92 -5.88 -2.10
N VAL A 19 13.07 -5.41 -3.03
CA VAL A 19 12.55 -6.22 -4.14
C VAL A 19 13.06 -5.81 -5.51
N LYS A 20 13.79 -4.69 -5.63
CA LYS A 20 14.33 -4.19 -6.90
C LYS A 20 15.18 -5.20 -7.67
N ASP A 21 15.87 -6.08 -6.97
CA ASP A 21 16.74 -7.09 -7.57
C ASP A 21 16.04 -8.44 -7.81
N THR A 22 14.83 -8.64 -7.24
CA THR A 22 14.09 -9.91 -7.32
C THR A 22 12.82 -9.85 -8.15
N ASP A 23 12.11 -8.71 -8.15
CA ASP A 23 10.87 -8.50 -8.91
C ASP A 23 10.81 -7.05 -9.41
N ASN A 24 11.31 -6.85 -10.63
CA ASN A 24 11.40 -5.53 -11.26
C ASN A 24 10.03 -4.87 -11.48
N ASP A 25 9.00 -5.63 -11.85
CA ASP A 25 7.66 -5.10 -12.10
C ASP A 25 7.00 -4.64 -10.79
N PHE A 26 7.10 -5.45 -9.74
CA PHE A 26 6.62 -5.08 -8.42
C PHE A 26 7.40 -3.89 -7.84
N ALA A 27 8.73 -3.91 -7.96
CA ALA A 27 9.58 -2.80 -7.52
C ALA A 27 9.23 -1.49 -8.24
N LYS A 28 9.04 -1.53 -9.56
CA LYS A 28 8.63 -0.35 -10.34
C LYS A 28 7.28 0.20 -9.87
N MET A 29 6.31 -0.66 -9.58
CA MET A 29 5.02 -0.24 -9.04
C MET A 29 5.16 0.47 -7.68
N LEU A 30 6.02 -0.04 -6.80
CA LEU A 30 6.30 0.59 -5.50
C LEU A 30 6.97 1.96 -5.66
N LEU A 31 7.94 2.06 -6.57
CA LEU A 31 8.61 3.32 -6.88
C LEU A 31 7.66 4.35 -7.47
N GLU A 32 6.78 3.96 -8.39
CA GLU A 32 5.75 4.84 -8.95
C GLU A 32 4.77 5.32 -7.86
N ALA A 33 4.34 4.43 -6.97
CA ALA A 33 3.49 4.79 -5.85
C ALA A 33 4.16 5.81 -4.92
N TYR A 34 5.43 5.60 -4.59
CA TYR A 34 6.25 6.54 -3.82
C TYR A 34 6.32 7.92 -4.50
N GLN A 35 6.64 7.96 -5.80
CA GLN A 35 6.75 9.20 -6.56
C GLN A 35 5.43 9.96 -6.65
N LYS A 36 4.30 9.26 -6.82
CA LYS A 36 2.98 9.89 -6.86
C LYS A 36 2.64 10.58 -5.54
N ILE A 37 2.93 9.95 -4.41
CA ILE A 37 2.71 10.55 -3.08
C ILE A 37 3.62 11.78 -2.89
N GLN A 38 4.88 11.70 -3.34
CA GLN A 38 5.81 12.84 -3.29
C GLN A 38 5.34 14.02 -4.16
N LYS A 39 4.70 13.75 -5.30
CA LYS A 39 4.08 14.77 -6.17
C LYS A 39 2.80 15.39 -5.61
N GLY A 40 2.35 14.96 -4.43
CA GLY A 40 1.17 15.51 -3.75
C GLY A 40 -0.12 14.72 -3.99
N GLU A 41 -0.07 13.55 -4.65
CA GLU A 41 -1.26 12.69 -4.72
C GLU A 41 -1.65 12.18 -3.32
N ASN A 42 -2.96 11.92 -3.15
CA ASN A 42 -3.49 11.42 -1.90
C ASN A 42 -2.98 10.00 -1.63
N TYR A 43 -2.14 9.86 -0.61
CA TYR A 43 -1.54 8.59 -0.22
C TYR A 43 -2.59 7.49 0.06
N LYS A 44 -3.78 7.83 0.55
CA LYS A 44 -4.86 6.86 0.79
C LYS A 44 -5.33 6.19 -0.50
N ILE A 45 -5.47 6.99 -1.57
CA ILE A 45 -5.87 6.49 -2.91
C ILE A 45 -4.76 5.59 -3.46
N ILE A 46 -3.49 6.01 -3.31
CA ILE A 46 -2.35 5.19 -3.74
C ILE A 46 -2.30 3.87 -2.98
N CYS A 47 -2.43 3.89 -1.65
CA CYS A 47 -2.53 2.69 -0.82
C CYS A 47 -3.65 1.75 -1.27
N ALA A 48 -4.84 2.29 -1.57
CA ALA A 48 -5.96 1.47 -2.05
C ALA A 48 -5.65 0.79 -3.40
N LYS A 49 -4.95 1.48 -4.32
CA LYS A 49 -4.56 0.93 -5.62
C LYS A 49 -3.49 -0.17 -5.50
N ILE A 50 -2.50 0.01 -4.64
CA ILE A 50 -1.39 -0.95 -4.48
C ILE A 50 -1.67 -2.08 -3.47
N ALA A 51 -2.74 -1.99 -2.68
CA ALA A 51 -3.07 -2.97 -1.65
C ALA A 51 -3.24 -4.39 -2.21
N LEU A 52 -3.95 -4.53 -3.34
CA LEU A 52 -4.17 -5.82 -3.97
C LEU A 52 -2.87 -6.40 -4.58
N PRO A 53 -2.07 -5.64 -5.36
CA PRO A 53 -0.74 -6.06 -5.79
C PRO A 53 0.20 -6.46 -4.65
N CYS A 54 0.27 -5.67 -3.57
CA CYS A 54 1.10 -5.98 -2.40
C CYS A 54 0.68 -7.31 -1.76
N ASN A 55 -0.63 -7.54 -1.64
CA ASN A 55 -1.14 -8.78 -1.07
C ASN A 55 -0.85 -9.97 -1.98
N HIS A 56 -1.00 -9.81 -3.30
CA HIS A 56 -0.66 -10.85 -4.27
C HIS A 56 0.83 -11.22 -4.17
N TYR A 57 1.72 -10.23 -4.10
CA TYR A 57 3.15 -10.47 -3.96
C TYR A 57 3.47 -11.24 -2.67
N VAL A 58 2.88 -10.83 -1.54
CA VAL A 58 3.05 -11.53 -0.25
C VAL A 58 2.55 -12.98 -0.33
N LEU A 59 1.43 -13.23 -1.01
CA LEU A 59 0.89 -14.57 -1.21
C LEU A 59 1.78 -15.43 -2.11
N ALA A 60 2.36 -14.85 -3.16
CA ALA A 60 3.30 -15.53 -4.04
C ALA A 60 4.62 -15.88 -3.31
N HIS A 61 5.01 -15.09 -2.31
CA HIS A 61 6.26 -15.23 -1.57
C HIS A 61 6.06 -15.72 -0.13
N LEU A 62 4.98 -16.44 0.18
CA LEU A 62 4.64 -16.89 1.56
C LEU A 62 5.79 -17.56 2.32
N LYS A 63 6.69 -18.25 1.61
CA LYS A 63 7.84 -18.93 2.22
C LYS A 63 8.96 -17.98 2.65
N ASN A 64 9.08 -16.81 2.02
CA ASN A 64 10.11 -15.82 2.31
C ASN A 64 9.62 -14.41 1.95
N ILE A 65 8.74 -13.86 2.79
CA ILE A 65 8.17 -12.52 2.59
C ILE A 65 9.22 -11.49 3.03
N PRO A 66 9.63 -10.55 2.15
CA PRO A 66 10.51 -9.46 2.55
C PRO A 66 9.88 -8.63 3.67
N LYS A 67 10.68 -8.24 4.65
CA LYS A 67 10.19 -7.69 5.92
C LYS A 67 9.42 -6.38 5.70
N ASN A 68 9.94 -5.50 4.85
CA ASN A 68 9.30 -4.21 4.59
C ASN A 68 8.09 -4.37 3.68
N VAL A 69 8.10 -5.33 2.75
CA VAL A 69 6.93 -5.66 1.91
C VAL A 69 5.77 -6.18 2.76
N GLY A 70 6.04 -7.07 3.72
CA GLY A 70 5.03 -7.57 4.65
C GLY A 70 4.41 -6.43 5.49
N LYS A 71 5.27 -5.57 6.06
CA LYS A 71 4.82 -4.38 6.81
C LYS A 71 4.01 -3.42 5.94
N LEU A 72 4.47 -3.15 4.73
CA LEU A 72 3.79 -2.30 3.77
C LEU A 72 2.40 -2.87 3.47
N ASN A 73 2.28 -4.18 3.18
CA ASN A 73 1.00 -4.83 2.93
C ASN A 73 0.03 -4.63 4.10
N THR A 74 0.46 -4.85 5.34
CA THR A 74 -0.38 -4.61 6.52
C THR A 74 -0.86 -3.16 6.59
N LEU A 75 0.05 -2.20 6.41
CA LEU A 75 -0.28 -0.78 6.50
C LEU A 75 -1.23 -0.32 5.39
N VAL A 76 -0.99 -0.72 4.14
CA VAL A 76 -1.86 -0.34 3.01
C VAL A 76 -3.23 -0.99 3.11
N GLN A 77 -3.34 -2.22 3.64
CA GLN A 77 -4.63 -2.86 3.90
C GLN A 77 -5.40 -2.15 5.03
N GLU A 78 -4.72 -1.73 6.10
CA GLU A 78 -5.33 -0.94 7.17
C GLU A 78 -5.88 0.40 6.64
N ILE A 79 -5.08 1.10 5.84
CA ILE A 79 -5.47 2.38 5.22
C ILE A 79 -6.61 2.18 4.24
N ARG A 80 -6.56 1.13 3.40
CA ARG A 80 -7.63 0.78 2.47
C ARG A 80 -8.94 0.49 3.22
N LYS A 81 -8.88 -0.27 4.32
CA LYS A 81 -10.05 -0.56 5.15
C LYS A 81 -10.64 0.72 5.75
N GLN A 82 -9.81 1.62 6.27
CA GLN A 82 -10.25 2.92 6.78
C GLN A 82 -10.88 3.79 5.69
N TYR A 83 -10.34 3.77 4.47
CA TYR A 83 -10.86 4.52 3.34
C TYR A 83 -12.23 3.97 2.89
N LEU A 84 -12.36 2.64 2.72
CA LEU A 84 -13.60 2.00 2.30
C LEU A 84 -14.70 2.08 3.37
N MET A 85 -14.35 1.96 4.67
CA MET A 85 -15.32 2.15 5.75
C MET A 85 -15.89 3.58 5.80
N MET A 86 -15.16 4.59 5.33
CA MET A 86 -15.71 5.94 5.18
C MET A 86 -16.69 6.04 4.01
N GLU A 87 -16.50 5.26 2.93
CA GLU A 87 -17.44 5.20 1.80
C GLU A 87 -18.72 4.42 2.16
N ASP A 88 -18.63 3.32 2.92
CA ASP A 88 -19.79 2.58 3.45
C ASP A 88 -20.61 3.41 4.45
N ILE A 89 -19.99 4.35 5.18
CA ILE A 89 -20.72 5.29 6.05
C ILE A 89 -21.34 6.45 5.25
N ALA A 90 -20.73 6.85 4.13
CA ALA A 90 -21.26 7.89 3.23
C ALA A 90 -22.42 7.37 2.36
N LEU A 91 -22.45 6.07 2.08
CA LEU A 91 -23.58 5.36 1.49
C LEU A 91 -24.36 4.68 2.61
N GLY A 92 -25.14 5.47 3.38
CA GLY A 92 -26.09 4.93 4.34
C GLY A 92 -26.94 3.79 3.74
N PRO A 93 -27.55 2.92 4.56
CA PRO A 93 -28.17 1.68 4.09
C PRO A 93 -29.21 2.00 2.99
N PHE A 94 -28.82 1.76 1.74
CA PHE A 94 -29.75 1.69 0.62
C PHE A 94 -30.47 0.34 0.71
N TRP A 95 -31.37 0.25 1.69
CA TRP A 95 -32.43 -0.74 1.72
C TRP A 95 -33.72 0.04 1.94
N GLY A 96 -34.26 0.54 0.82
CA GLY A 96 -35.69 0.79 0.68
C GLY A 96 -36.44 -0.50 0.40
#